data_AF-A0AAX3N5X4-F1
#
_entry.id   AF-A0AAX3N5X4-F1
#
_cell.length_a   1.000
_cell.length_b   1.000
_cell.length_c   1.000
_cell.angle_alpha   90.00
_cell.angle_beta   90.00
_cell.angle_gamma   90.00
#
_symmetry.space_group_name_H-M   'P 1'
#
loop_
_entity.id
_entity.type
_entity.pdbx_description
1 polymer ?
#
loop_
_entity_poly.entity_id
_entity_poly.type
_entity_poly.pdbx_seq_one_letter_code
_entity_poly.pdbx_strand_id
1 'polypeptide(L)'
;MYGFLTVLMTFPLLMSSASFFWGKALGDPSNFPAHPFLYDLLISVQILTALIVFIYQAPLSFILLSLVYLSQAVGVLIIMRNKGKVECGCLGPQVNSRLSYKLVLLNLSFVCAGIIICYLTYPIYDPVIMLEGAFIYMIVMLLALFIAVGVPDALYATTAYRSAARLNRQVVVKQRGGGD
;
A
#
# COMPACT_ATOMS: atom_id res chain seq x y z
N MET A 1 -5.83 -19.82 -11.81
CA MET A 1 -5.48 -18.51 -12.43
C MET A 1 -6.16 -17.34 -11.73
N TYR A 2 -7.47 -17.40 -11.47
CA TYR A 2 -8.23 -16.34 -10.78
C TYR A 2 -7.59 -15.86 -9.47
N GLY A 3 -7.30 -16.76 -8.53
CA GLY A 3 -6.73 -16.39 -7.23
C GLY A 3 -5.40 -15.63 -7.33
N PHE A 4 -4.51 -15.99 -8.26
CA PHE A 4 -3.25 -15.26 -8.47
C PHE A 4 -3.50 -13.85 -9.00
N LEU A 5 -4.42 -13.69 -9.96
CA LEU A 5 -4.81 -12.38 -10.49
C LEU A 5 -5.46 -11.51 -9.41
N THR A 6 -6.31 -12.10 -8.56
CA THR A 6 -6.90 -11.41 -7.41
C THR A 6 -5.84 -10.91 -6.44
N VAL A 7 -4.86 -11.75 -6.09
CA VAL A 7 -3.74 -11.34 -5.23
C VAL A 7 -2.97 -10.18 -5.86
N LEU A 8 -2.57 -10.32 -7.13
CA LEU A 8 -1.81 -9.30 -7.85
C LEU A 8 -2.55 -7.94 -7.88
N MET A 9 -3.85 -7.98 -8.15
CA MET A 9 -4.68 -6.78 -8.29
C MET A 9 -5.09 -6.15 -6.96
N THR A 10 -5.11 -6.91 -5.86
CA THR A 10 -5.47 -6.39 -4.52
C THR A 10 -4.25 -5.97 -3.71
N PHE A 11 -3.08 -6.54 -4.00
CA PHE A 11 -1.87 -6.35 -3.19
C PHE A 11 -1.47 -4.87 -2.98
N PRO A 12 -1.48 -3.98 -3.99
CA PRO A 12 -1.19 -2.56 -3.76
C PRO A 12 -2.16 -1.87 -2.79
N LEU A 13 -3.44 -2.25 -2.80
CA LEU A 13 -4.47 -1.73 -1.89
C LEU A 13 -4.22 -2.20 -0.46
N LEU A 14 -3.85 -3.47 -0.30
CA LEU A 14 -3.52 -4.06 1.00
C LEU A 14 -2.25 -3.46 1.58
N MET A 15 -1.24 -3.18 0.75
CA MET A 15 -0.04 -2.45 1.16
C MET A 15 -0.38 -1.07 1.72
N SER A 16 -1.24 -0.31 1.02
CA SER A 16 -1.67 1.01 1.49
C SER A 16 -2.47 0.93 2.80
N SER A 17 -3.35 -0.06 2.92
CA SER A 17 -4.13 -0.32 4.14
C SER A 17 -3.24 -0.74 5.31
N ALA A 18 -2.21 -1.57 5.07
CA ALA A 18 -1.30 -2.04 6.09
C ALA A 18 -0.47 -0.91 6.68
N SER A 19 0.11 -0.07 5.81
CA SER A 19 0.84 1.12 6.23
C SER A 19 -0.04 2.08 7.03
N PHE A 20 -1.31 2.25 6.63
CA PHE A 20 -2.25 3.11 7.35
C PHE A 20 -2.49 2.61 8.79
N PHE A 21 -2.82 1.33 8.96
CA PHE A 21 -3.08 0.78 10.30
C PHE A 21 -1.84 0.82 11.19
N TRP A 22 -0.68 0.53 10.62
CA TRP A 22 0.57 0.59 11.37
C TRP A 22 0.89 2.01 11.85
N GLY A 23 0.84 3.00 10.94
CA GLY A 23 1.05 4.40 11.29
C GLY A 23 0.06 4.88 12.36
N LYS A 24 -1.22 4.48 12.26
CA LYS A 24 -2.22 4.80 13.27
C LYS A 24 -1.94 4.13 14.63
N ALA A 25 -1.44 2.89 14.63
CA ALA A 25 -1.09 2.16 15.85
C ALA A 25 0.14 2.77 16.57
N LEU A 26 1.09 3.33 15.82
CA LEU A 26 2.28 4.00 16.38
C LEU A 26 2.07 5.49 16.67
N GLY A 27 0.94 6.06 16.26
CA GLY A 27 0.68 7.50 16.40
C GLY A 27 1.50 8.36 15.46
N ASP A 28 1.91 7.81 14.31
CA ASP A 28 2.68 8.53 13.31
C ASP A 28 1.85 9.67 12.67
N PRO A 29 2.46 10.83 12.38
CA PRO A 29 1.77 11.92 11.73
C PRO A 29 1.33 11.52 10.32
N SER A 30 0.05 11.72 10.02
CA SER A 30 -0.49 11.49 8.68
C SER A 30 -0.07 12.62 7.74
N ASN A 31 0.74 12.28 6.74
CA ASN A 31 1.08 13.19 5.64
C ASN A 31 0.04 13.17 4.51
N PHE A 32 -1.16 12.62 4.74
CA PHE A 32 -2.17 12.53 3.70
C PHE A 32 -2.66 13.94 3.30
N PRO A 33 -2.65 14.29 2.01
CA PRO A 33 -2.84 15.67 1.57
C PRO A 33 -4.31 16.12 1.52
N ALA A 34 -5.25 15.28 1.91
CA ALA A 34 -6.67 15.62 2.01
C ALA A 34 -7.18 15.48 3.45
N HIS A 35 -8.46 15.75 3.67
CA HIS A 35 -9.08 15.67 4.99
C HIS A 35 -8.92 14.25 5.58
N PRO A 36 -8.62 14.07 6.88
CA PRO A 36 -8.43 12.75 7.50
C PRO A 36 -9.57 11.77 7.24
N PHE A 37 -10.82 12.26 7.30
CA PHE A 37 -12.02 11.50 6.94
C PHE A 37 -11.96 10.86 5.54
N LEU A 38 -11.43 11.56 4.54
CA LEU A 38 -11.28 11.01 3.19
C LEU A 38 -10.25 9.90 3.15
N TYR A 39 -9.23 9.95 4.00
CA TYR A 39 -8.24 8.89 4.11
C TYR A 39 -8.85 7.63 4.75
N ASP A 40 -9.55 7.80 5.89
CA ASP A 40 -10.27 6.71 6.56
C ASP A 40 -11.28 6.05 5.60
N LEU A 41 -12.02 6.87 4.85
CA LEU A 41 -12.98 6.38 3.85
C LEU A 41 -12.29 5.60 2.72
N LEU A 42 -11.20 6.13 2.18
CA LEU A 42 -10.43 5.47 1.13
C LEU A 42 -9.94 4.10 1.58
N ILE A 43 -9.33 4.02 2.76
CA ILE A 43 -8.82 2.76 3.32
C ILE A 43 -9.96 1.78 3.60
N SER A 44 -11.09 2.26 4.14
CA SER A 44 -12.26 1.42 4.37
C SER A 44 -12.81 0.82 3.08
N VAL A 45 -12.88 1.61 2.00
CA VAL A 45 -13.31 1.13 0.68
C VAL A 45 -12.31 0.12 0.10
N GLN A 46 -11.01 0.34 0.27
CA GLN A 46 -9.98 -0.60 -0.20
C GLN A 46 -10.08 -1.96 0.51
N ILE A 47 -10.21 -1.96 1.83
CA ILE A 47 -10.35 -3.16 2.65
C ILE A 47 -11.61 -3.92 2.27
N LEU A 48 -12.75 -3.23 2.23
CA LEU A 48 -14.03 -3.85 1.92
C LEU A 48 -14.04 -4.42 0.50
N THR A 49 -13.51 -3.67 -0.47
CA THR A 49 -13.40 -4.14 -1.86
C THR A 49 -12.52 -5.37 -1.96
N ALA A 50 -11.33 -5.35 -1.35
CA ALA A 50 -10.44 -6.51 -1.38
C ALA A 50 -11.11 -7.73 -0.74
N LEU A 51 -11.73 -7.58 0.42
CA LEU A 51 -12.46 -8.66 1.09
C LEU A 51 -13.58 -9.23 0.21
N ILE A 52 -14.38 -8.37 -0.42
CA ILE A 52 -15.43 -8.79 -1.36
C ILE A 52 -14.84 -9.57 -2.52
N VAL A 53 -13.72 -9.14 -3.12
CA VAL A 53 -13.12 -9.84 -4.28
C VAL A 53 -12.58 -11.21 -3.88
N PHE A 54 -12.05 -11.36 -2.67
CA PHE A 54 -11.57 -12.65 -2.18
C PHE A 54 -12.73 -13.61 -1.86
N ILE A 55 -13.82 -13.12 -1.28
CA ILE A 55 -15.01 -13.94 -0.93
C ILE A 55 -15.86 -14.25 -2.16
N TYR A 56 -16.13 -13.25 -3.00
CA TYR A 56 -16.94 -13.35 -4.21
C TYR A 56 -16.04 -13.41 -5.43
N GLN A 57 -15.68 -14.64 -5.80
CA GLN A 57 -14.81 -14.92 -6.94
C GLN A 57 -15.63 -14.89 -8.22
N ALA A 58 -15.76 -13.69 -8.78
CA ALA A 58 -16.44 -13.44 -10.04
C ALA A 58 -15.57 -12.57 -10.98
N PRO A 59 -15.64 -12.75 -12.30
CA PRO A 59 -14.99 -11.85 -13.26
C PRO A 59 -15.36 -10.38 -13.03
N LEU A 60 -16.62 -10.10 -12.69
CA LEU A 60 -17.12 -8.75 -12.38
C LEU A 60 -16.45 -8.11 -11.16
N SER A 61 -15.88 -8.90 -10.23
CA SER A 61 -15.14 -8.36 -9.09
C SER A 61 -13.88 -7.57 -9.53
N PHE A 62 -13.33 -7.86 -10.71
CA PHE A 62 -12.24 -7.06 -11.28
C PHE A 62 -12.70 -5.67 -11.74
N ILE A 63 -13.98 -5.51 -12.14
CA ILE A 63 -14.54 -4.18 -12.43
C ILE A 63 -14.65 -3.35 -11.15
N LEU A 64 -15.04 -3.98 -10.03
CA LEU A 64 -15.05 -3.32 -8.73
C LEU A 64 -13.64 -2.80 -8.35
N LEU A 65 -12.61 -3.61 -8.55
CA LEU A 65 -11.22 -3.17 -8.36
C LEU A 65 -10.84 -2.02 -9.31
N SER A 66 -11.20 -2.11 -10.59
CA SER A 66 -10.96 -1.04 -11.56
C SER A 66 -11.63 0.27 -11.14
N LEU A 67 -12.83 0.25 -10.57
CA LEU A 67 -13.50 1.46 -10.07
C LEU A 67 -12.73 2.07 -8.89
N VAL A 68 -12.23 1.25 -7.95
CA VAL A 68 -11.40 1.73 -6.85
C VAL A 68 -10.11 2.38 -7.38
N TYR A 69 -9.38 1.73 -8.28
CA TYR A 69 -8.19 2.30 -8.89
C TYR A 69 -8.47 3.58 -9.69
N LEU A 70 -9.60 3.64 -10.40
CA LEU A 70 -10.00 4.83 -11.16
C LEU A 70 -10.28 6.00 -10.20
N SER A 71 -11.03 5.76 -9.12
CA SER A 71 -11.31 6.78 -8.11
C SER A 71 -10.02 7.33 -7.47
N GLN A 72 -9.02 6.47 -7.24
CA GLN A 72 -7.71 6.87 -6.75
C GLN A 72 -6.96 7.72 -7.77
N ALA A 73 -6.94 7.32 -9.05
CA ALA A 73 -6.33 8.10 -10.11
C ALA A 73 -6.93 9.51 -10.22
N VAL A 74 -8.26 9.60 -10.18
CA VAL A 74 -9.00 10.88 -10.20
C VAL A 74 -8.69 11.70 -8.95
N GLY A 75 -8.70 11.07 -7.77
CA GLY A 75 -8.37 11.74 -6.50
C GLY A 75 -6.96 12.36 -6.52
N VAL A 76 -5.97 11.61 -7.02
CA VAL A 76 -4.60 12.12 -7.20
C VAL A 76 -4.57 13.32 -8.14
N LEU A 77 -5.25 13.26 -9.29
CA LEU A 77 -5.31 14.37 -10.24
C LEU A 77 -5.96 15.63 -9.64
N ILE A 78 -7.05 15.49 -8.90
CA ILE A 78 -7.74 16.59 -8.23
C ILE A 78 -6.82 17.24 -7.20
N ILE A 79 -6.16 16.45 -6.35
CA ILE A 79 -5.25 16.97 -5.32
C ILE A 79 -4.05 17.66 -5.97
N MET A 80 -3.46 17.05 -7.01
CA MET A 80 -2.33 17.64 -7.72
C MET A 80 -2.69 18.96 -8.41
N ARG A 81 -3.91 19.08 -8.96
CA ARG A 81 -4.40 20.33 -9.55
C ARG A 81 -4.53 21.45 -8.51
N ASN A 82 -4.96 21.12 -7.29
CA ASN A 82 -5.25 22.12 -6.25
C ASN A 82 -4.03 22.46 -5.38
N LYS A 83 -3.15 21.49 -5.11
CA LYS A 83 -2.04 21.61 -4.14
C LYS A 83 -0.65 21.37 -4.74
N GLY A 84 -0.56 20.97 -6.02
CA GLY A 84 0.70 20.61 -6.65
C GLY A 84 1.24 19.25 -6.20
N LYS A 85 2.56 19.04 -6.36
CA LYS A 85 3.23 17.79 -5.97
C LYS A 85 3.52 17.79 -4.47
N VAL A 86 2.69 17.10 -3.71
CA VAL A 86 2.78 16.98 -2.25
C VAL A 86 3.14 15.55 -1.82
N GLU A 87 3.69 15.39 -0.62
CA GLU A 87 3.84 14.07 0.00
C GLU A 87 2.45 13.44 0.21
N CYS A 88 2.32 12.14 -0.07
CA CYS A 88 1.03 11.43 0.00
C CYS A 88 0.90 10.56 1.26
N GLY A 89 2.02 10.13 1.85
CA GLY A 89 2.04 9.27 3.03
C GLY A 89 1.38 7.90 2.83
N CYS A 90 1.09 7.51 1.58
CA CYS A 90 0.20 6.39 1.27
C CYS A 90 0.80 5.01 1.60
N LEU A 91 2.13 4.95 1.79
CA LEU A 91 2.90 3.78 2.22
C LEU A 91 3.50 3.97 3.63
N GLY A 92 2.90 4.87 4.42
CA GLY A 92 3.35 5.20 5.77
C GLY A 92 4.46 6.26 5.79
N PRO A 93 4.86 6.72 6.98
CA PRO A 93 5.85 7.79 7.16
C PRO A 93 7.27 7.37 6.79
N GLN A 94 7.56 6.07 6.82
CA GLN A 94 8.86 5.48 6.53
C GLN A 94 9.21 5.58 5.04
N VAL A 95 8.20 5.61 4.16
CA VAL A 95 8.37 5.69 2.71
C VAL A 95 7.95 7.08 2.26
N ASN A 96 8.94 7.91 1.93
CA ASN A 96 8.69 9.27 1.45
C ASN A 96 8.10 9.23 0.02
N SER A 97 6.78 9.09 -0.04
CA SER A 97 6.00 8.91 -1.26
C SER A 97 5.37 10.24 -1.67
N ARG A 98 5.59 10.66 -2.92
CA ARG A 98 5.04 11.91 -3.47
C ARG A 98 3.94 11.61 -4.48
N LEU A 99 2.86 12.41 -4.42
CA LEU A 99 1.86 12.42 -5.48
C LEU A 99 2.52 12.80 -6.81
N SER A 100 2.27 11.99 -7.83
CA SER A 100 2.86 12.19 -9.15
C SER A 100 1.98 11.58 -10.23
N TYR A 101 2.16 12.04 -11.48
CA TYR A 101 1.55 11.43 -12.66
C TYR A 101 1.98 9.96 -12.84
N LYS A 102 3.10 9.52 -12.25
CA LYS A 102 3.49 8.11 -12.24
C LYS A 102 2.49 7.26 -11.45
N LEU A 103 2.01 7.77 -10.32
CA LEU A 103 0.99 7.10 -9.51
C LEU A 103 -0.36 7.08 -10.25
N VAL A 104 -0.71 8.16 -10.96
CA VAL A 104 -1.91 8.19 -11.82
C VAL A 104 -1.80 7.11 -12.90
N LEU A 105 -0.66 7.04 -13.60
CA LEU A 105 -0.43 6.05 -14.65
C LEU A 105 -0.49 4.62 -14.11
N LEU A 106 0.08 4.38 -12.93
CA LEU A 106 0.01 3.07 -12.27
C LEU A 106 -1.43 2.68 -11.94
N ASN A 107 -2.22 3.59 -11.36
CA ASN A 107 -3.64 3.33 -11.11
C ASN A 107 -4.38 3.03 -12.42
N LEU A 108 -4.17 3.83 -13.47
CA LEU A 108 -4.78 3.59 -14.77
C LEU A 108 -4.35 2.25 -15.40
N SER A 109 -3.11 1.80 -15.19
CA SER A 109 -2.69 0.48 -15.68
C SER A 109 -3.43 -0.63 -14.96
N PHE A 110 -3.69 -0.50 -13.65
CA PHE A 110 -4.56 -1.43 -12.92
C PHE A 110 -6.02 -1.35 -13.37
N VAL A 111 -6.55 -0.16 -13.70
CA VAL A 111 -7.90 -0.02 -14.29
C VAL A 111 -8.01 -0.86 -15.56
N CYS A 112 -7.08 -0.65 -16.50
CA CYS A 112 -7.04 -1.39 -17.76
C CYS A 112 -6.85 -2.90 -17.54
N ALA A 113 -5.93 -3.29 -16.65
CA ALA A 113 -5.71 -4.69 -16.33
C ALA A 113 -6.96 -5.36 -15.78
N GLY A 114 -7.69 -4.72 -14.86
CA GLY A 114 -8.94 -5.27 -14.31
C GLY A 114 -10.03 -5.45 -15.36
N ILE A 115 -10.18 -4.49 -16.28
CA ILE A 115 -11.14 -4.60 -17.39
C ILE A 115 -10.74 -5.74 -18.34
N ILE A 116 -9.46 -5.84 -18.71
CA ILE A 116 -8.95 -6.91 -19.58
C ILE A 116 -9.14 -8.27 -18.92
N ILE A 117 -8.77 -8.41 -17.64
CA ILE A 117 -8.94 -9.65 -16.90
C ILE A 117 -10.42 -10.02 -16.83
N CYS A 118 -11.31 -9.08 -16.51
CA CYS A 118 -12.75 -9.31 -16.51
C CYS A 118 -13.21 -9.83 -17.88
N TYR A 119 -12.88 -9.14 -18.96
CA TYR A 119 -13.29 -9.53 -20.31
C TYR A 119 -12.81 -10.95 -20.69
N LEU A 120 -11.54 -11.27 -20.41
CA LEU A 120 -10.95 -12.56 -20.75
C LEU A 120 -11.48 -13.71 -19.88
N THR A 121 -11.86 -13.43 -18.63
CA THR A 121 -12.31 -14.45 -17.68
C THR A 121 -13.83 -14.61 -17.64
N TYR A 122 -14.59 -13.61 -18.11
CA TYR A 122 -16.05 -13.61 -18.14
C TYR A 122 -16.68 -14.86 -18.77
N PRO A 123 -16.21 -15.39 -19.91
CA PRO A 123 -16.81 -16.58 -20.51
C PRO A 123 -16.29 -17.90 -19.90
N ILE A 124 -15.27 -17.85 -19.03
CA ILE A 124 -14.56 -19.05 -18.53
C ILE A 124 -14.97 -19.38 -17.10
N TYR A 125 -15.20 -18.35 -16.27
CA TYR A 125 -15.39 -18.51 -14.84
C TYR A 125 -16.82 -18.17 -14.43
N ASP A 126 -17.49 -19.14 -13.82
CA ASP A 126 -18.75 -18.90 -13.14
C ASP A 126 -18.53 -18.20 -11.80
N PRO A 127 -19.41 -17.27 -11.40
CA PRO A 127 -19.34 -16.63 -10.09
C PRO A 127 -19.52 -17.63 -8.95
N VAL A 128 -18.61 -17.63 -7.97
CA VAL A 128 -18.70 -18.48 -6.77
C VAL A 128 -18.42 -17.67 -5.51
N ILE A 129 -19.15 -17.98 -4.44
CA ILE A 129 -18.86 -17.48 -3.08
C ILE A 129 -17.99 -18.52 -2.37
N MET A 130 -16.77 -18.13 -1.96
CA MET A 130 -15.82 -18.97 -1.23
C MET A 130 -15.42 -18.28 0.07
N LEU A 131 -15.89 -18.80 1.20
CA LEU A 131 -15.55 -18.25 2.53
C LEU A 131 -14.07 -18.43 2.86
N GLU A 132 -13.42 -19.46 2.31
CA GLU A 132 -11.98 -19.67 2.40
C GLU A 132 -11.18 -18.48 1.82
N GLY A 133 -11.80 -17.70 0.93
CA GLY A 133 -11.23 -16.45 0.43
C GLY A 133 -10.87 -15.46 1.54
N ALA A 134 -11.62 -15.44 2.65
CA ALA A 134 -11.30 -14.59 3.80
C ALA A 134 -9.97 -14.99 4.45
N PHE A 135 -9.65 -16.29 4.51
CA PHE A 135 -8.35 -16.75 5.01
C PHE A 135 -7.21 -16.33 4.08
N ILE A 136 -7.40 -16.42 2.76
CA ILE A 136 -6.41 -15.96 1.77
C ILE A 136 -6.20 -14.44 1.92
N TYR A 137 -7.28 -13.66 2.04
CA TYR A 137 -7.21 -12.22 2.31
C TYR A 137 -6.35 -11.93 3.54
N MET A 138 -6.57 -12.63 4.66
CA MET A 138 -5.79 -12.44 5.89
C MET A 138 -4.29 -12.75 5.68
N ILE A 139 -3.97 -13.84 4.98
CA ILE A 139 -2.57 -14.20 4.67
C ILE A 139 -1.91 -13.12 3.80
N VAL A 140 -2.60 -12.64 2.77
CA VAL A 140 -2.07 -11.60 1.88
C VAL A 140 -1.94 -10.26 2.61
N MET A 141 -2.86 -9.96 3.55
CA MET A 141 -2.77 -8.78 4.40
C MET A 141 -1.57 -8.83 5.35
N LEU A 142 -1.28 -9.99 5.95
CA LEU A 142 -0.07 -10.20 6.74
C LEU A 142 1.21 -10.05 5.90
N LEU A 143 1.20 -10.58 4.67
CA LEU A 143 2.30 -10.40 3.73
C LEU A 143 2.48 -8.91 3.35
N ALA A 144 1.39 -8.19 3.10
CA ALA A 144 1.41 -6.77 2.82
C ALA A 144 1.97 -5.98 4.02
N LEU A 145 1.57 -6.31 5.26
CA LEU A 145 2.14 -5.71 6.46
C LEU A 145 3.65 -5.98 6.57
N PHE A 146 4.09 -7.22 6.35
CA PHE A 146 5.51 -7.56 6.38
C PHE A 146 6.32 -6.74 5.36
N ILE A 147 5.83 -6.58 4.13
CA ILE A 147 6.56 -5.88 3.07
C ILE A 147 6.45 -4.35 3.21
N ALA A 148 5.28 -3.83 3.54
CA ALA A 148 5.03 -2.38 3.64
C ALA A 148 5.65 -1.75 4.86
N VAL A 149 5.80 -2.51 5.94
CA VAL A 149 6.22 -2.02 7.25
C VAL A 149 7.43 -2.79 7.77
N GLY A 150 7.31 -4.12 7.89
CA GLY A 150 8.36 -4.94 8.52
C GLY A 150 9.72 -4.81 7.85
N VAL A 151 9.76 -4.80 6.51
CA VAL A 151 11.00 -4.63 5.74
C VAL A 151 11.57 -3.21 5.90
N PRO A 152 10.82 -2.12 5.64
CA PRO A 152 11.30 -0.76 5.89
C PRO A 152 11.79 -0.52 7.32
N ASP A 153 11.06 -0.98 8.34
CA ASP A 153 11.45 -0.81 9.75
C ASP A 153 12.73 -1.55 10.10
N ALA A 154 12.90 -2.79 9.61
CA ALA A 154 14.14 -3.53 9.81
C ALA A 154 15.34 -2.84 9.14
N LEU A 155 15.16 -2.30 7.93
CA LEU A 155 16.20 -1.54 7.22
C LEU A 155 16.54 -0.23 7.95
N TYR A 156 15.53 0.47 8.46
CA TYR A 156 15.74 1.68 9.26
C TYR A 156 16.50 1.37 10.55
N ALA A 157 16.05 0.37 11.31
CA ALA A 157 16.69 -0.03 12.56
C ALA A 157 18.15 -0.44 12.34
N THR A 158 18.45 -1.27 11.33
CA THR A 158 19.83 -1.68 11.02
C THR A 158 20.72 -0.50 10.64
N THR A 159 20.17 0.50 9.92
CA THR A 159 20.90 1.73 9.57
C THR A 159 21.19 2.59 10.80
N ALA A 160 20.21 2.75 11.69
CA ALA A 160 20.36 3.48 12.96
C ALA A 160 21.35 2.80 13.91
N TYR A 161 21.32 1.46 14.03
CA TYR A 161 22.30 0.73 14.84
C TYR A 161 23.73 0.91 14.29
N ARG A 162 23.91 0.87 12.96
CA ARG A 162 25.22 1.08 12.34
C ARG A 162 25.74 2.50 12.50
N SER A 163 24.88 3.52 12.44
CA SER A 163 25.29 4.92 12.65
C SER A 163 25.70 5.16 14.11
N ALA A 164 24.93 4.64 15.08
CA ALA A 164 25.26 4.72 16.51
C ALA A 164 26.58 3.99 16.84
N ALA A 165 26.79 2.80 16.28
CA ALA A 165 28.05 2.06 16.47
C ALA A 165 29.27 2.81 15.90
N ARG A 166 29.13 3.50 14.75
CA ARG A 166 30.19 4.34 14.17
C ARG A 166 30.51 5.55 15.06
N LEU A 167 29.49 6.24 15.56
CA LEU A 167 29.65 7.36 16.50
C LEU A 167 30.39 6.91 17.76
N ASN A 168 29.95 5.81 18.38
CA ASN A 168 30.62 5.26 19.56
C ASN A 168 32.09 4.89 19.29
N ARG A 169 32.38 4.31 18.13
CA ARG A 169 33.77 3.99 17.75
C ARG A 169 34.64 5.24 17.60
N GLN A 170 34.11 6.32 17.02
CA GLN A 170 34.83 7.59 16.88
C GLN A 170 35.09 8.26 18.24
N VAL A 171 34.12 8.21 19.16
CA VAL A 171 34.28 8.71 20.53
C VAL A 171 35.37 7.93 21.27
N VAL A 172 35.37 6.60 21.18
CA VAL A 172 36.40 5.75 21.82
C VAL A 172 37.78 6.00 21.24
N VAL A 173 37.91 6.18 19.92
CA VAL A 173 39.20 6.50 19.27
C VAL A 173 39.71 7.88 19.69
N LYS A 174 38.83 8.89 19.75
CA LYS A 174 39.19 10.25 20.18
C LYS A 174 39.61 10.31 21.64
N GLN A 175 38.99 9.52 22.52
CA GLN A 175 39.41 9.39 23.92
C GLN A 175 40.75 8.66 24.09
N ARG A 176 41.11 7.75 23.18
CA ARG A 176 42.39 7.03 23.23
C ARG A 176 43.55 7.76 22.56
N GLY A 177 43.28 8.69 21.64
CA GLY A 177 44.31 9.46 20.92
C GLY A 177 44.49 10.91 21.41
N GLY A 178 43.89 11.29 22.53
CA GLY A 178 43.97 12.64 23.11
C GLY A 178 44.85 12.75 24.36
N GLY A 179 45.75 11.78 24.56
CA GLY A 179 46.74 11.80 25.63
C GLY A 179 48.14 11.83 25.05
N ASP A 180 48.50 12.96 24.44
CA ASP A 180 49.88 13.40 24.19
C ASP A 180 49.99 14.87 24.59
#